data_AF-A0A972VUF7-F1
#
_entry.id   AF-A0A972VUF7-F1
#
_cell.length_a   1.000
_cell.length_b   1.000
_cell.length_c   1.000
_cell.angle_alpha   90.00
_cell.angle_beta   90.00
_cell.angle_gamma   90.00
#
_symmetry.space_group_name_H-M   'P 1'
#
loop_
_entity.id
_entity.type
_entity.pdbx_description
1 polymer ?
#
loop_
_entity_poly.entity_id
_entity_poly.type
_entity_poly.pdbx_seq_one_letter_code
_entity_poly.pdbx_strand_id
1 'polypeptide(L)' 'MISAELKSEIQVAYSRLLEEKGYTSRHCQRQMIADIANTLGSIEVDADGDRLSSNPICVVEAGTGTGKTVAYA' A
#
# COMPACT_ATOMS: atom_id res chain seq x y z
N MET A 1 -7.86 -9.84 -4.66
CA MET A 1 -6.92 -9.07 -5.48
C MET A 1 -7.53 -7.69 -5.68
N ILE A 2 -6.80 -6.61 -5.42
CA ILE A 2 -7.34 -5.24 -5.56
C ILE A 2 -7.69 -4.89 -7.02
N SER A 3 -8.69 -4.02 -7.22
CA SER A 3 -9.20 -3.65 -8.54
C SER A 3 -8.18 -2.88 -9.39
N ALA A 4 -8.41 -2.80 -10.71
CA ALA A 4 -7.53 -2.08 -11.62
C ALA A 4 -7.54 -0.57 -11.35
N GLU A 5 -8.70 -0.05 -10.99
CA GLU A 5 -8.92 1.36 -10.64
C GLU A 5 -8.12 1.72 -9.39
N LEU A 6 -8.22 0.92 -8.33
CA LEU A 6 -7.47 1.14 -7.08
C LEU A 6 -5.95 1.02 -7.30
N LYS A 7 -5.50 0.08 -8.15
CA LYS A 7 -4.08 0.00 -8.52
C LYS A 7 -3.59 1.28 -9.21
N SER A 8 -4.40 1.84 -10.11
CA SER A 8 -4.09 3.08 -10.80
C SER A 8 -4.02 4.25 -9.81
N GLU A 9 -4.98 4.35 -8.90
CA GLU A 9 -5.02 5.39 -7.87
C GLU A 9 -3.78 5.34 -6.96
N ILE A 10 -3.40 4.16 -6.47
CA ILE A 10 -2.18 3.96 -5.67
C ILE A 10 -0.94 4.39 -6.46
N GLN A 11 -0.85 4.04 -7.75
CA GLN A 11 0.30 4.40 -8.59
C GLN A 11 0.40 5.91 -8.81
N VAL A 12 -0.72 6.59 -9.04
CA VAL A 12 -0.77 8.04 -9.21
C VAL A 12 -0.37 8.75 -7.92
N ALA A 13 -0.94 8.33 -6.78
CA ALA A 13 -0.62 8.88 -5.46
C ALA A 13 0.88 8.71 -5.13
N TYR A 14 1.43 7.52 -5.34
CA TYR A 14 2.85 7.24 -5.14
C TYR A 14 3.74 8.10 -6.05
N SER A 15 3.39 8.25 -7.32
CA SER A 15 4.18 9.06 -8.26
C SER A 15 4.20 10.54 -7.87
N ARG A 16 3.04 11.06 -7.46
CA ARG A 16 2.90 12.43 -6.96
C ARG A 16 3.71 12.66 -5.69
N LEU A 17 3.66 11.72 -4.74
CA LEU A 17 4.45 11.80 -3.50
C LEU A 17 5.95 11.86 -3.81
N LEU A 18 6.44 11.04 -4.75
CA LEU A 18 7.84 11.06 -5.15
C LEU A 18 8.24 12.39 -5.78
N GLU A 19 7.40 12.94 -6.66
CA GLU A 19 7.64 14.23 -7.31
C GLU A 19 7.68 15.38 -6.29
N GLU A 20 6.67 15.49 -5.42
CA GLU A 20 6.57 16.55 -4.41
C GLU A 20 7.73 16.54 -3.42
N LYS A 21 8.33 15.37 -3.17
CA LYS A 21 9.46 15.20 -2.24
C LYS A 21 10.82 15.14 -2.92
N GLY A 22 10.88 15.13 -4.26
CA GLY A 22 12.12 14.93 -5.02
C GLY A 22 12.77 13.56 -4.76
N TYR A 23 11.96 12.53 -4.53
CA TYR A 23 12.42 11.17 -4.25
C TYR A 23 12.45 10.29 -5.50
N THR A 24 13.29 9.27 -5.48
CA THR A 24 13.37 8.27 -6.55
C THR A 24 12.63 6.99 -6.17
N SER A 25 11.88 6.44 -7.12
CA SER A 25 11.16 5.18 -6.95
C SER A 25 12.10 4.00 -6.73
N ARG A 26 11.85 3.18 -5.71
CA ARG A 26 12.61 1.95 -5.41
C ARG A 26 11.73 0.71 -5.45
N HIS A 27 12.31 -0.42 -5.82
CA HIS A 27 11.58 -1.69 -5.86
C HIS A 27 11.01 -2.06 -4.48
N CYS A 28 11.81 -1.95 -3.42
CA CYS A 28 11.36 -2.24 -2.06
C CYS A 28 10.13 -1.41 -1.65
N GLN A 29 10.08 -0.12 -2.00
CA GLN A 29 8.90 0.73 -1.75
C GLN A 29 7.65 0.17 -2.42
N ARG A 30 7.75 -0.15 -3.72
CA ARG A 30 6.62 -0.68 -4.49
C ARG A 30 6.14 -2.05 -3.98
N GLN A 31 7.07 -2.90 -3.56
CA GLN A 31 6.73 -4.20 -2.97
C GLN A 31 5.98 -4.02 -1.65
N MET A 32 6.49 -3.17 -0.75
CA MET A 32 5.82 -2.87 0.52
C MET A 32 4.43 -2.27 0.32
N ILE A 33 4.26 -1.33 -0.62
CA ILE A 33 2.95 -0.77 -1.00
C ILE A 33 2.01 -1.87 -1.48
N ALA A 34 2.48 -2.82 -2.31
CA ALA A 34 1.67 -3.92 -2.79
C ALA A 34 1.24 -4.87 -1.66
N ASP A 35 2.15 -5.20 -0.74
CA ASP A 35 1.86 -6.08 0.40
C ASP A 35 0.81 -5.44 1.32
N ILE A 36 0.94 -4.14 1.62
CA ILE A 36 -0.02 -3.38 2.41
C ILE A 36 -1.38 -3.31 1.69
N ALA A 37 -1.39 -2.90 0.42
CA ALA A 37 -2.63 -2.71 -0.33
C ALA A 37 -3.40 -4.01 -0.53
N ASN A 38 -2.72 -5.13 -0.78
CA ASN A 38 -3.39 -6.44 -0.88
C ASN A 38 -3.92 -6.90 0.47
N THR A 39 -3.18 -6.64 1.56
CA THR A 39 -3.62 -7.02 2.91
C THR A 39 -4.88 -6.23 3.30
N LEU A 40 -4.85 -4.91 3.16
CA LEU A 40 -6.01 -4.06 3.45
C LEU A 40 -7.18 -4.34 2.48
N GLY A 41 -6.90 -4.53 1.20
CA GLY A 41 -7.91 -4.83 0.18
C GLY A 41 -8.53 -6.22 0.30
N SER A 42 -8.01 -7.08 1.17
CA SER A 42 -8.62 -8.38 1.51
C SER A 42 -9.62 -8.31 2.67
N ILE A 43 -9.76 -7.15 3.32
CA ILE A 43 -10.75 -6.96 4.38
C ILE A 43 -12.15 -7.05 3.77
N GLU A 44 -12.86 -8.12 4.09
CA GLU A 44 -14.29 -8.24 3.79
C GLU A 44 -15.09 -7.31 4.72
N VAL A 45 -15.99 -6.55 4.11
CA VAL A 45 -16.94 -5.64 4.77
C VAL A 45 -18.36 -5.95 4.29
N ASP A 46 -19.36 -5.65 5.12
CA ASP A 46 -20.76 -5.73 4.74
C ASP A 46 -21.23 -4.47 3.97
N ALA A 47 -22.53 -4.39 3.72
CA ALA A 47 -23.14 -3.29 2.97
C ALA A 47 -23.09 -1.95 3.72
N ASP A 48 -22.99 -1.97 5.06
CA ASP A 48 -22.87 -0.79 5.91
C ASP A 48 -21.39 -0.39 6.11
N GLY A 49 -20.46 -1.19 5.59
CA GLY A 49 -19.02 -0.97 5.68
C GLY A 49 -18.40 -1.57 6.95
N ASP A 50 -19.17 -2.33 7.72
CA ASP A 50 -18.69 -3.00 8.91
C ASP A 50 -17.89 -4.25 8.55
N ARG A 51 -16.83 -4.49 9.31
CA ARG A 51 -15.84 -5.52 9.01
C ARG A 51 -16.37 -6.92 9.32
N LEU A 52 -16.39 -7.79 8.31
CA LEU A 52 -16.82 -9.19 8.42
C LEU A 52 -15.68 -10.15 8.76
N SER A 53 -14.46 -9.82 8.34
CA SER A 53 -13.28 -10.69 8.48
C SER A 53 -12.61 -10.61 9.86
N SER A 54 -11.93 -11.69 10.28
CA SER A 54 -11.03 -11.65 11.44
C SER A 54 -9.62 -11.18 11.01
N ASN A 55 -9.16 -10.11 11.67
CA ASN A 55 -7.91 -9.35 11.57
C ASN A 55 -6.86 -9.71 10.48
N PRO A 56 -6.79 -9.05 9.30
CA PRO A 56 -5.62 -9.14 8.46
C PRO A 56 -4.49 -8.34 9.10
N ILE A 57 -3.37 -9.02 9.31
CA ILE A 57 -2.16 -8.43 9.82
C ILE A 57 -1.14 -8.49 8.69
N CYS A 58 -0.58 -7.34 8.32
CA CYS A 58 0.57 -7.25 7.41
C CYS A 58 1.82 -7.05 8.26
N VAL A 59 2.79 -7.95 8.14
CA VAL A 59 4.11 -7.78 8.76
C VAL A 59 5.14 -7.69 7.65
N VAL A 60 5.85 -6.56 7.62
CA VAL A 60 6.90 -6.28 6.62
C VAL A 60 8.17 -5.92 7.38
N GLU A 61 9.19 -6.75 7.26
CA GLU A 61 10.52 -6.42 7.74
C GLU A 61 11.26 -5.56 6.70
N ALA A 62 11.66 -4.35 7.09
CA ALA A 62 12.30 -3.40 6.19
C ALA A 62 13.49 -2.70 6.85
N GLY A 63 14.69 -3.11 6.43
CA GLY A 63 15.97 -2.52 6.86
C GLY A 63 16.07 -1.01 6.59
N THR A 64 17.10 -0.36 7.13
CA THR A 64 17.39 1.06 6.85
C THR A 64 17.67 1.28 5.37
N GLY A 65 17.24 2.42 4.82
CA GLY A 65 17.46 2.76 3.41
C GLY A 65 16.55 2.06 2.39
N THR A 66 15.69 1.13 2.82
CA THR A 66 14.70 0.45 1.95
C THR A 66 13.54 1.35 1.50
N GLY A 67 13.40 2.53 2.13
CA GLY A 67 12.35 3.49 1.81
C GLY A 67 11.02 3.21 2.51
N LYS A 68 11.01 2.48 3.62
CA LYS A 68 9.80 2.12 4.39
C LYS A 68 8.85 3.30 4.65
N THR A 69 9.36 4.47 5.04
CA THR A 69 8.53 5.65 5.29
C THR A 69 7.73 6.09 4.07
N VAL A 70 8.28 5.98 2.87
CA VAL A 70 7.55 6.32 1.63
C VAL A 70 6.50 5.26 1.30
N ALA A 71 6.68 4.02 1.76
CA ALA A 71 5.82 2.91 1.39
C ALA A 71 4.51 2.83 2.19
N TYR A 72 4.45 3.41 3.40
CA TYR A 72 3.25 3.44 4.25
C TYR A 72 2.74 4.86 4.56
N ALA A 73 3.32 5.90 3.94
CA ALA A 73 2.88 7.28 4.06
C ALA A 73 1.65 7.54 3.19
#